data_AF-A0A7C6BRI9-F1
#
_entry.id   AF-A0A7C6BRI9-F1
#
_cell.length_a   1.000
_cell.length_b   1.000
_cell.length_c   1.000
_cell.angle_alpha   90.00
_cell.angle_beta   90.00
_cell.angle_gamma   90.00
#
_symmetry.space_group_name_H-M   'P 1'
#
loop_
_entity.id
_entity.type
_entity.pdbx_description
1 polymer ?
#
loop_
_entity_poly.entity_id
_entity_poly.type
_entity_poly.pdbx_seq_one_letter_code
_entity_poly.pdbx_strand_id
1 'polypeptide(L)'
;MKTIGLSGFAPLCLFPTVEKGVLWPDQLIDNPYNMVKGVAFRVRKILDSICPDKLVIAKSGTYAINDKLTIIMDIESFDRLCDKIHSARISAAEKQYLYEKALSIYRGDMLPNYESEIWLIAWIGYYQIKYLEILKEYLKLLQETEQYSKIFEVVSNVLSIGYADGEIYEVLIETLLKQNKLEMAKSYYMRVEKFLTTEQRRNFISSWNDYIK
;
A
#
# COMPACT_ATOMS: atom_id res chain seq x y z
N MET A 1 -17.04 -10.48 28.02
CA MET A 1 -16.26 -10.05 26.84
C MET A 1 -16.82 -8.71 26.40
N LYS A 2 -16.17 -7.61 26.80
CA LYS A 2 -16.71 -6.24 26.64
C LYS A 2 -16.47 -5.76 25.21
N THR A 3 -17.55 -5.40 24.55
CA THR A 3 -17.62 -4.58 23.34
C THR A 3 -16.92 -3.26 23.62
N ILE A 4 -15.85 -2.96 22.88
CA ILE A 4 -15.32 -1.59 22.76
C ILE A 4 -15.73 -1.15 21.36
N GLY A 5 -16.80 -0.35 21.32
CA GLY A 5 -17.22 0.34 20.11
C GLY A 5 -16.19 1.42 19.77
N LEU A 6 -15.64 1.34 18.56
CA LEU A 6 -15.09 2.52 17.90
C LEU A 6 -16.19 3.06 17.00
N SER A 7 -17.05 3.88 17.61
CA SER A 7 -17.75 4.96 16.96
C SER A 7 -16.70 5.89 16.35
N GLY A 8 -16.50 5.80 15.04
CA GLY A 8 -15.43 6.56 14.41
C GLY A 8 -15.42 6.63 12.90
N PHE A 9 -16.26 5.87 12.19
CA PHE A 9 -16.66 6.19 10.82
C PHE A 9 -18.09 5.70 10.68
N ALA A 10 -19.01 6.60 10.32
CA ALA A 10 -20.36 6.22 9.95
C ALA A 10 -20.28 5.10 8.90
N PRO A 11 -21.20 4.12 8.90
CA PRO A 11 -21.33 3.22 7.77
C PRO A 11 -21.79 4.09 6.59
N LEU A 12 -20.84 4.69 5.87
CA LEU A 12 -21.11 5.15 4.53
C LEU A 12 -21.44 3.88 3.77
N CYS A 13 -22.75 3.69 3.62
CA CYS A 13 -23.41 2.78 2.72
C CYS A 13 -22.44 2.05 1.79
N LEU A 14 -22.31 0.74 2.00
CA LEU A 14 -21.89 -0.19 0.95
C LEU A 14 -22.68 0.18 -0.31
N PHE A 15 -22.00 0.89 -1.21
CA PHE A 15 -22.54 1.60 -2.37
C PHE A 15 -23.69 2.58 -2.02
N PRO A 16 -23.43 3.89 -1.83
CA PRO A 16 -24.48 4.86 -2.15
C PRO A 16 -24.85 4.57 -3.60
N THR A 17 -26.15 4.55 -3.90
CA THR A 17 -26.75 4.43 -5.23
C THR A 17 -25.70 4.65 -6.30
N VAL A 18 -25.30 3.60 -7.02
CA VAL A 18 -24.31 3.74 -8.10
C VAL A 18 -24.93 4.70 -9.11
N GLU A 19 -24.67 5.99 -8.92
CA GLU A 19 -25.10 7.03 -9.82
C GLU A 19 -24.36 6.76 -11.11
N LYS A 20 -25.11 6.82 -12.21
CA LYS A 20 -24.70 6.43 -13.55
C LYS A 20 -23.32 6.98 -13.95
N GLY A 21 -22.92 8.12 -13.39
CA GLY A 21 -21.63 8.78 -13.63
C GLY A 21 -20.42 8.23 -12.87
N VAL A 22 -20.58 7.30 -11.92
CA VAL A 22 -19.43 6.77 -11.13
C VAL A 22 -18.72 5.62 -11.86
N LEU A 23 -19.47 4.69 -12.45
CA LEU A 23 -18.87 3.52 -13.13
C LEU A 23 -18.44 3.79 -14.57
N TRP A 24 -19.09 4.75 -15.23
CA TRP A 24 -18.82 5.10 -16.62
C TRP A 24 -18.96 6.62 -16.82
N PRO A 25 -18.06 7.42 -16.21
CA PRO A 25 -18.14 8.88 -16.25
C PRO A 25 -18.20 9.43 -17.68
N ASP A 26 -17.55 8.75 -18.63
CA ASP A 26 -17.36 9.23 -20.01
C ASP A 26 -18.24 8.52 -21.06
N GLN A 27 -19.21 7.69 -20.66
CA GLN A 27 -20.08 6.96 -21.60
C GLN A 27 -21.55 7.40 -21.52
N LEU A 28 -22.10 7.79 -22.68
CA LEU A 28 -23.53 7.92 -22.87
C LEU A 28 -24.15 6.52 -22.92
N ILE A 29 -24.73 6.09 -21.79
CA ILE A 29 -25.35 4.77 -21.69
C ILE A 29 -26.87 4.88 -21.85
N ASP A 30 -27.39 4.30 -22.93
CA ASP A 30 -28.83 4.27 -23.22
C ASP A 30 -29.63 3.46 -22.19
N ASN A 31 -29.12 2.27 -21.80
CA ASN A 31 -29.77 1.41 -20.81
C ASN A 31 -28.78 0.92 -19.73
N PRO A 32 -28.55 1.71 -18.67
CA PRO A 32 -27.58 1.39 -17.62
C PRO A 32 -27.95 0.11 -16.87
N TYR A 33 -29.24 -0.17 -16.71
CA TYR A 33 -29.71 -1.33 -15.97
C TYR A 33 -29.33 -2.65 -16.65
N ASN A 34 -29.51 -2.73 -17.97
CA ASN A 34 -29.11 -3.91 -18.74
C ASN A 34 -27.60 -4.11 -18.74
N MET A 35 -26.81 -3.03 -18.75
CA MET A 35 -25.36 -3.11 -18.69
C MET A 35 -24.87 -3.61 -17.32
N VAL A 36 -25.41 -3.05 -16.23
CA VAL A 36 -25.13 -3.52 -14.85
C VAL A 36 -25.54 -4.98 -14.68
N LYS A 37 -26.69 -5.39 -15.21
CA LYS A 37 -27.12 -6.79 -15.21
C LYS A 37 -26.13 -7.69 -15.95
N GLY A 38 -25.61 -7.23 -17.09
CA GLY A 38 -24.58 -7.94 -17.86
C GLY A 38 -23.27 -8.09 -17.07
N VAL A 39 -22.80 -7.03 -16.40
CA VAL A 39 -21.62 -7.05 -15.53
C VAL A 39 -21.84 -8.02 -14.36
N ALA A 40 -22.94 -7.87 -13.62
CA ALA A 40 -23.26 -8.74 -12.48
C ALA A 40 -23.34 -10.22 -12.89
N PHE A 41 -23.88 -10.52 -14.08
CA PHE A 41 -23.91 -11.87 -14.62
C PHE A 41 -22.50 -12.42 -14.90
N ARG A 42 -21.63 -11.65 -15.56
CA ARG A 42 -20.24 -12.08 -15.82
C ARG A 42 -19.45 -12.27 -14.53
N VAL A 43 -19.59 -11.34 -13.57
CA VAL A 43 -18.95 -11.42 -12.26
C VAL A 43 -19.39 -12.67 -11.51
N ARG A 44 -20.70 -12.96 -11.44
CA ARG A 44 -21.20 -14.23 -10.89
C ARG A 44 -20.61 -15.44 -11.57
N LYS A 45 -20.60 -15.48 -12.91
CA LYS A 45 -20.08 -16.62 -13.66
C LYS A 45 -18.62 -16.93 -13.32
N ILE A 46 -17.81 -15.89 -13.12
CA ILE A 46 -16.40 -16.06 -12.70
C ILE A 46 -16.34 -16.53 -11.25
N LEU A 47 -17.07 -15.87 -10.35
CA LEU A 47 -16.95 -16.13 -8.91
C LEU A 47 -17.62 -17.42 -8.44
N ASP A 48 -18.71 -17.85 -9.06
CA ASP A 48 -19.40 -19.11 -8.77
C ASP A 48 -18.48 -20.33 -9.05
N SER A 49 -17.40 -20.14 -9.84
CA SER A 49 -16.37 -21.17 -10.06
C SER A 49 -15.31 -21.22 -8.97
N ILE A 50 -15.21 -20.17 -8.14
CA ILE A 50 -14.18 -19.98 -7.12
C ILE A 50 -14.78 -20.17 -5.71
N CYS A 51 -16.04 -19.78 -5.53
CA CYS A 51 -16.76 -19.87 -4.26
C CYS A 51 -18.06 -20.68 -4.45
N PRO A 52 -18.36 -21.65 -3.56
CA PRO A 52 -19.60 -22.43 -3.65
C PRO A 52 -20.85 -21.58 -3.36
N ASP A 53 -20.68 -20.50 -2.59
CA ASP A 53 -21.74 -19.56 -2.27
C ASP A 53 -21.73 -18.37 -3.24
N LYS A 54 -22.94 -17.87 -3.57
CA LYS A 54 -23.08 -16.72 -4.47
C LYS A 54 -22.52 -15.47 -3.81
N LEU A 55 -21.46 -14.89 -4.36
CA LEU A 55 -20.90 -13.63 -3.85
C LEU A 55 -21.81 -12.44 -4.14
N VAL A 56 -22.41 -12.39 -5.32
CA VAL A 56 -23.30 -11.28 -5.73
C VAL A 56 -24.74 -11.77 -5.73
N ILE A 57 -25.59 -11.20 -4.90
CA ILE A 57 -27.03 -11.53 -4.78
C ILE A 57 -27.90 -10.40 -5.30
N ALA A 58 -29.11 -10.74 -5.77
CA ALA A 58 -30.12 -9.73 -6.06
C ALA A 58 -30.83 -9.38 -4.74
N LYS A 59 -30.89 -8.09 -4.39
CA LYS A 59 -31.49 -7.60 -3.14
C LYS A 59 -32.25 -6.30 -3.47
N SER A 60 -33.55 -6.25 -3.18
CA SER A 60 -34.40 -5.06 -3.38
C SER A 60 -34.30 -4.41 -4.77
N GLY A 61 -34.28 -5.20 -5.84
CA GLY A 61 -34.18 -4.69 -7.22
C GLY A 61 -32.78 -4.21 -7.64
N THR A 62 -31.77 -4.36 -6.78
CA THR A 62 -30.36 -4.10 -7.08
C THR A 62 -29.49 -5.35 -6.87
N TYR A 63 -28.19 -5.22 -7.11
CA TYR A 63 -27.18 -6.21 -6.79
C TYR A 63 -26.43 -5.80 -5.52
N ALA A 64 -26.17 -6.77 -4.64
CA ALA A 64 -25.40 -6.58 -3.43
C ALA A 64 -24.40 -7.72 -3.26
N ILE A 65 -23.35 -7.46 -2.50
CA ILE A 65 -22.49 -8.52 -1.97
C ILE A 65 -23.27 -9.31 -0.92
N ASN A 66 -23.12 -10.62 -0.92
CA ASN A 66 -23.80 -11.54 -0.01
C ASN A 66 -23.27 -11.35 1.42
N ASP A 67 -24.15 -10.88 2.30
CA ASP A 67 -23.87 -10.58 3.70
C ASP A 67 -23.54 -11.82 4.55
N LYS A 68 -23.83 -13.02 4.03
CA LYS A 68 -23.43 -14.29 4.65
C LYS A 68 -21.94 -14.61 4.48
N LEU A 69 -21.26 -13.92 3.55
CA LEU A 69 -19.86 -14.14 3.26
C LEU A 69 -19.00 -13.11 3.98
N THR A 70 -17.93 -13.59 4.61
CA THR A 70 -16.87 -12.72 5.13
C THR A 70 -15.81 -12.56 4.04
N ILE A 71 -15.79 -11.41 3.40
CA ILE A 71 -14.73 -11.05 2.46
C ILE A 71 -13.59 -10.46 3.27
N ILE A 72 -12.38 -10.94 3.03
CA ILE A 72 -11.16 -10.39 3.61
C ILE A 72 -10.39 -9.75 2.48
N MET A 73 -10.17 -8.44 2.59
CA MET A 73 -9.34 -7.72 1.63
C MET A 73 -7.90 -7.60 2.16
N ASP A 74 -6.97 -7.50 1.23
CA ASP A 74 -5.56 -7.21 1.49
C ASP A 74 -5.40 -5.86 2.21
N ILE A 75 -6.12 -4.82 1.79
CA ILE A 75 -6.10 -3.49 2.41
C ILE A 75 -6.60 -3.52 3.85
N GLU A 76 -7.66 -4.27 4.15
CA GLU A 76 -8.13 -4.45 5.53
C GLU A 76 -7.13 -5.22 6.39
N SER A 77 -6.43 -6.18 5.77
CA SER A 77 -5.38 -6.94 6.44
C SER A 77 -4.17 -6.05 6.74
N PHE A 78 -3.82 -5.17 5.81
CA PHE A 78 -2.76 -4.17 5.97
C PHE A 78 -3.09 -3.18 7.09
N ASP A 79 -4.30 -2.63 7.11
CA ASP A 79 -4.76 -1.73 8.17
C ASP A 79 -4.67 -2.37 9.55
N ARG A 80 -5.16 -3.61 9.68
CA ARG A 80 -5.07 -4.38 10.94
C ARG A 80 -3.63 -4.65 11.37
N LEU A 81 -2.69 -4.79 10.43
CA LEU A 81 -1.27 -4.95 10.77
C LEU A 81 -0.67 -3.63 11.25
N CYS A 82 -0.99 -2.51 10.59
CA CYS A 82 -0.59 -1.18 11.03
C CYS A 82 -1.08 -0.90 12.45
N ASP A 83 -2.36 -1.11 12.72
CA ASP A 83 -2.95 -0.90 14.05
C ASP A 83 -2.24 -1.74 15.14
N LYS A 84 -1.82 -2.96 14.78
CA LYS A 84 -1.06 -3.82 15.69
C LYS A 84 0.36 -3.32 15.92
N ILE A 85 1.05 -2.86 14.87
CA ILE A 85 2.40 -2.28 14.96
C ILE A 85 2.44 -1.10 15.93
N HIS A 86 1.41 -0.26 15.90
CA HIS A 86 1.28 0.91 16.77
C HIS A 86 0.68 0.60 18.16
N SER A 87 0.39 -0.67 18.45
CA SER A 87 -0.10 -1.10 19.76
C SER A 87 1.01 -1.08 20.82
N ALA A 88 0.72 -0.57 22.01
CA ALA A 88 1.70 -0.40 23.10
C ALA A 88 2.18 -1.72 23.75
N ARG A 89 1.76 -2.91 23.27
CA ARG A 89 1.94 -4.20 23.97
C ARG A 89 2.53 -5.30 23.09
N ILE A 90 3.54 -4.99 22.29
CA ILE A 90 4.24 -5.98 21.46
C ILE A 90 5.75 -5.97 21.72
N SER A 91 6.38 -7.14 21.63
CA SER A 91 7.85 -7.24 21.75
C SER A 91 8.55 -6.66 20.51
N ALA A 92 9.85 -6.33 20.62
CA ALA A 92 10.62 -5.84 19.47
C ALA A 92 10.64 -6.85 18.30
N ALA A 93 10.79 -8.14 18.60
CA ALA A 93 10.77 -9.21 17.59
C ALA A 93 9.39 -9.34 16.91
N GLU A 94 8.32 -9.25 17.70
CA GLU A 94 6.95 -9.26 17.16
C GLU A 94 6.68 -8.01 16.31
N LYS A 95 7.15 -6.84 16.75
CA LYS A 95 7.03 -5.59 15.99
C LYS A 95 7.73 -5.68 14.64
N GLN A 96 8.96 -6.19 14.60
CA GLN A 96 9.68 -6.43 13.36
C GLN A 96 8.94 -7.41 12.44
N TYR A 97 8.44 -8.53 12.98
CA TYR A 97 7.64 -9.49 12.21
C TYR A 97 6.38 -8.84 11.61
N LEU A 98 5.70 -7.97 12.36
CA LEU A 98 4.51 -7.27 11.89
C LEU A 98 4.84 -6.27 10.78
N TYR A 99 5.95 -5.51 10.89
CA TYR A 99 6.42 -4.62 9.82
C TYR A 99 6.71 -5.41 8.54
N GLU A 100 7.48 -6.50 8.63
CA GLU A 100 7.82 -7.33 7.48
C GLU A 100 6.56 -7.92 6.83
N LYS A 101 5.59 -8.35 7.64
CA LYS A 101 4.31 -8.86 7.14
C LYS A 101 3.47 -7.79 6.47
N ALA A 102 3.40 -6.58 7.04
CA ALA A 102 2.65 -5.47 6.45
C ALA A 102 3.25 -5.06 5.10
N LEU A 103 4.57 -4.95 5.01
CA LEU A 103 5.25 -4.58 3.77
C LEU A 103 5.13 -5.66 2.68
N SER A 104 5.01 -6.93 3.06
CA SER A 104 4.85 -8.05 2.11
C SER A 104 3.50 -8.10 1.37
N ILE A 105 2.51 -7.32 1.85
CA ILE A 105 1.20 -7.21 1.19
C ILE A 105 1.35 -6.53 -0.17
N TYR A 106 2.23 -5.53 -0.27
CA TYR A 106 2.49 -4.81 -1.51
C TYR A 106 3.50 -5.58 -2.35
N ARG A 107 3.09 -5.94 -3.58
CA ARG A 107 3.90 -6.68 -4.55
C ARG A 107 4.07 -5.94 -5.88
N GLY A 108 3.67 -4.67 -5.91
CA GLY A 108 3.52 -3.85 -7.11
C GLY A 108 2.39 -2.85 -6.91
N ASP A 109 1.91 -2.29 -8.01
CA ASP A 109 0.85 -1.29 -7.97
C ASP A 109 -0.48 -1.84 -7.48
N MET A 110 -1.18 -1.02 -6.70
CA MET A 110 -2.54 -1.30 -6.26
C MET A 110 -3.49 -1.19 -7.46
N LEU A 111 -4.27 -2.24 -7.71
CA LEU A 111 -5.22 -2.33 -8.83
C LEU A 111 -4.55 -2.03 -10.19
N PRO A 112 -3.60 -2.88 -10.63
CA PRO A 112 -2.86 -2.62 -11.84
C PRO A 112 -3.79 -2.51 -13.06
N ASN A 113 -3.51 -1.56 -13.96
CA ASN A 113 -4.33 -1.14 -15.10
C ASN A 113 -5.55 -0.26 -14.79
N TYR A 114 -5.82 0.04 -13.52
CA TYR A 114 -6.94 0.89 -13.09
C TYR A 114 -6.47 2.10 -12.27
N GLU A 115 -5.16 2.38 -12.28
CA GLU A 115 -4.53 3.44 -11.47
C GLU A 115 -4.97 4.84 -11.91
N SER A 116 -5.33 5.00 -13.18
CA SER A 116 -5.76 6.27 -13.78
C SER A 116 -7.26 6.55 -13.61
N GLU A 117 -8.03 5.61 -13.05
CA GLU A 117 -9.45 5.80 -12.80
C GLU A 117 -9.66 6.87 -11.73
N ILE A 118 -10.28 8.00 -12.09
CA ILE A 118 -10.36 9.21 -11.24
C ILE A 118 -10.91 8.90 -9.84
N TRP A 119 -11.88 8.01 -9.75
CA TRP A 119 -12.52 7.62 -8.49
C TRP A 119 -11.63 6.73 -7.60
N LEU A 120 -10.59 6.09 -8.15
CA LEU A 120 -9.61 5.27 -7.44
C LEU A 120 -8.35 6.03 -7.03
N ILE A 121 -7.98 7.11 -7.74
CA ILE A 121 -6.72 7.85 -7.51
C ILE A 121 -6.53 8.22 -6.03
N ALA A 122 -7.57 8.77 -5.38
CA ALA A 122 -7.48 9.18 -3.98
C ALA A 122 -7.28 7.98 -3.03
N TRP A 123 -7.92 6.85 -3.34
CA TRP A 123 -7.82 5.61 -2.55
C TRP A 123 -6.44 4.98 -2.71
N ILE A 124 -5.95 4.85 -3.95
CA ILE A 124 -4.61 4.33 -4.23
C ILE A 124 -3.55 5.20 -3.57
N GLY A 125 -3.64 6.52 -3.73
CA GLY A 125 -2.72 7.47 -3.12
C GLY A 125 -2.70 7.40 -1.59
N TYR A 126 -3.86 7.26 -0.94
CA TYR A 126 -3.95 7.07 0.51
C TYR A 126 -3.13 5.86 0.99
N TYR A 127 -3.31 4.72 0.32
CA TYR A 127 -2.63 3.48 0.68
C TYR A 127 -1.14 3.49 0.33
N GLN A 128 -0.75 4.17 -0.75
CA GLN A 128 0.67 4.38 -1.09
C GLN A 128 1.39 5.23 -0.03
N ILE A 129 0.77 6.32 0.43
CA ILE A 129 1.32 7.16 1.50
C ILE A 129 1.47 6.35 2.79
N LYS A 130 0.40 5.64 3.19
CA LYS A 130 0.40 4.80 4.40
C LYS A 130 1.47 3.70 4.35
N TYR A 131 1.70 3.10 3.18
CA TYR A 131 2.79 2.15 2.98
C TYR A 131 4.16 2.78 3.22
N LEU A 132 4.42 3.95 2.64
CA LEU A 132 5.70 4.66 2.81
C LEU A 132 5.93 5.08 4.26
N GLU A 133 4.89 5.48 4.99
CA GLU A 133 4.97 5.78 6.43
C GLU A 133 5.42 4.55 7.22
N ILE A 134 4.77 3.40 7.04
CA ILE A 134 5.12 2.14 7.70
C ILE A 134 6.54 1.69 7.33
N LEU A 135 6.93 1.84 6.06
CA LEU A 135 8.28 1.53 5.61
C LEU A 135 9.32 2.40 6.33
N LYS A 136 9.12 3.72 6.36
CA LYS A 136 10.05 4.67 6.99
C LYS A 136 10.18 4.41 8.49
N GLU A 137 9.08 4.12 9.18
CA GLU A 137 9.12 3.70 10.58
C GLU A 137 9.95 2.43 10.79
N TYR A 138 9.79 1.44 9.91
CA TYR A 138 10.55 0.20 10.01
C TYR A 138 12.04 0.42 9.73
N LEU A 139 12.37 1.23 8.72
CA LEU A 139 13.75 1.59 8.40
C LEU A 139 14.42 2.29 9.59
N LYS A 140 13.71 3.21 10.25
CA LYS A 140 14.19 3.87 11.47
C LYS A 140 14.47 2.87 12.59
N LEU A 141 13.56 1.91 12.83
CA LEU A 141 13.78 0.85 13.82
C LEU A 141 15.03 0.02 13.50
N LEU A 142 15.24 -0.31 12.22
CA LEU A 142 16.43 -1.05 11.80
C LEU A 142 17.71 -0.21 11.93
N GLN A 143 17.65 1.11 11.70
CA GLN A 143 18.78 2.01 11.90
C GLN A 143 19.15 2.11 13.39
N GLU A 144 18.16 2.26 14.27
CA GLU A 144 18.34 2.32 15.74
C GLU A 144 18.93 1.02 16.30
N THR A 145 18.70 -0.11 15.62
CA THR A 145 19.24 -1.43 15.99
C THR A 145 20.44 -1.86 15.14
N GLU A 146 20.97 -0.95 14.31
CA GLU A 146 22.14 -1.17 13.45
C GLU A 146 22.03 -2.38 12.49
N GLN A 147 20.81 -2.75 12.11
CA GLN A 147 20.52 -3.87 11.21
C GLN A 147 20.70 -3.50 9.72
N TYR A 148 21.88 -2.97 9.36
CA TYR A 148 22.17 -2.42 8.03
C TYR A 148 21.97 -3.43 6.88
N SER A 149 22.28 -4.70 7.09
CA SER A 149 22.05 -5.73 6.05
C SER A 149 20.56 -5.89 5.74
N LYS A 150 19.70 -5.83 6.77
CA LYS A 150 18.25 -5.91 6.60
C LYS A 150 17.68 -4.65 5.95
N ILE A 151 18.21 -3.48 6.28
CA ILE A 151 17.85 -2.22 5.60
C ILE A 151 18.09 -2.36 4.09
N PHE A 152 19.27 -2.84 3.70
CA PHE A 152 19.59 -3.01 2.28
C PHE A 152 18.62 -3.98 1.57
N GLU A 153 18.30 -5.11 2.21
CA GLU A 153 17.32 -6.09 1.71
C GLU A 153 15.94 -5.45 1.52
N VAL A 154 15.42 -4.78 2.56
CA VAL A 154 14.09 -4.15 2.56
C VAL A 154 14.01 -3.07 1.49
N VAL A 155 14.98 -2.15 1.43
CA VAL A 155 14.97 -1.06 0.44
C VAL A 155 15.13 -1.60 -0.98
N SER A 156 15.94 -2.63 -1.19
CA SER A 156 16.07 -3.26 -2.51
C SER A 156 14.75 -3.86 -3.00
N ASN A 157 14.00 -4.49 -2.10
CA ASN A 157 12.67 -5.03 -2.43
C ASN A 157 11.66 -3.93 -2.74
N VAL A 158 11.69 -2.83 -1.99
CA VAL A 158 10.82 -1.66 -2.22
C VAL A 158 11.13 -0.97 -3.56
N LEU A 159 12.42 -0.86 -3.90
CA LEU A 159 12.84 -0.28 -5.17
C LEU A 159 12.42 -1.13 -6.38
N SER A 160 12.34 -2.46 -6.23
CA SER A 160 11.93 -3.35 -7.32
C SER A 160 10.44 -3.24 -7.65
N ILE A 161 9.61 -2.86 -6.68
CA ILE A 161 8.17 -2.57 -6.89
C ILE A 161 7.91 -1.12 -7.31
N GLY A 162 8.91 -0.24 -7.26
CA GLY A 162 8.80 1.17 -7.69
C GLY A 162 8.36 2.15 -6.59
N TYR A 163 8.34 1.75 -5.32
CA TYR A 163 7.78 2.53 -4.22
C TYR A 163 8.88 3.27 -3.44
N ALA A 164 9.57 4.24 -4.05
CA ALA A 164 10.63 4.97 -3.33
C ALA A 164 10.58 6.47 -3.56
N ASP A 165 10.68 7.22 -2.47
CA ASP A 165 10.93 8.65 -2.46
C ASP A 165 12.40 8.95 -2.08
N GLY A 166 12.76 10.23 -2.10
CA GLY A 166 14.13 10.64 -1.80
C GLY A 166 14.64 10.22 -0.42
N GLU A 167 13.77 10.12 0.60
CA GLU A 167 14.16 9.67 1.94
C GLU A 167 14.55 8.18 1.96
N ILE A 168 13.85 7.34 1.18
CA ILE A 168 14.22 5.92 1.04
C ILE A 168 15.61 5.78 0.40
N TYR A 169 15.93 6.63 -0.58
CA TYR A 169 17.27 6.67 -1.18
C TYR A 169 18.32 7.21 -0.20
N GLU A 170 17.98 8.16 0.67
CA GLU A 170 18.84 8.64 1.76
C GLU A 170 19.26 7.50 2.67
N VAL A 171 18.29 6.74 3.18
CA VAL A 171 18.55 5.58 4.04
C VAL A 171 19.41 4.53 3.35
N LEU A 172 19.16 4.26 2.06
CA LEU A 172 19.96 3.28 1.30
C LEU A 172 21.43 3.68 1.18
N ILE A 173 21.69 4.92 0.78
CA ILE A 173 23.05 5.41 0.57
C ILE A 173 23.79 5.46 1.90
N GLU A 174 23.15 5.96 2.97
CA GLU A 174 23.74 5.96 4.32
C GLU A 174 24.09 4.54 4.77
N THR A 175 23.19 3.58 4.54
CA THR A 175 23.41 2.16 4.86
C THR A 175 24.61 1.58 4.10
N LEU A 176 24.74 1.91 2.81
CA LEU A 176 25.85 1.46 1.99
C LEU A 176 27.19 2.07 2.43
N LEU A 177 27.20 3.35 2.82
CA LEU A 177 28.37 4.02 3.39
C LEU A 177 28.82 3.36 4.70
N LYS A 178 27.89 3.08 5.61
CA LYS A 178 28.16 2.36 6.87
C LYS A 178 28.68 0.93 6.66
N GLN A 179 28.32 0.30 5.54
CA GLN A 179 28.84 -1.00 5.14
C GLN A 179 30.15 -0.92 4.33
N ASN A 180 30.74 0.26 4.18
CA ASN A 180 31.94 0.53 3.37
C ASN A 180 31.79 0.13 1.88
N LYS A 181 30.56 0.16 1.35
CA LYS A 181 30.23 -0.15 -0.04
C LYS A 181 30.15 1.12 -0.90
N LEU A 182 31.24 1.88 -0.92
CA LEU A 182 31.29 3.24 -1.49
C LEU A 182 30.87 3.28 -2.98
N GLU A 183 31.37 2.36 -3.81
CA GLU A 183 31.02 2.32 -5.23
C GLU A 183 29.52 2.10 -5.47
N MET A 184 28.88 1.26 -4.65
CA MET A 184 27.43 1.06 -4.73
C MET A 184 26.68 2.32 -4.31
N ALA A 185 27.08 2.93 -3.19
CA ALA A 185 26.47 4.18 -2.71
C ALA A 185 26.53 5.28 -3.77
N LYS A 186 27.69 5.46 -4.42
CA LYS A 186 27.87 6.40 -5.53
C LYS A 186 26.96 6.08 -6.72
N SER A 187 26.88 4.80 -7.10
CA SER A 187 26.03 4.36 -8.22
C SER A 187 24.55 4.69 -7.98
N TYR A 188 24.05 4.42 -6.77
CA TYR A 188 22.66 4.76 -6.41
C TYR A 188 22.42 6.27 -6.37
N TYR A 189 23.34 7.05 -5.80
CA TYR A 189 23.25 8.51 -5.79
C TYR A 189 23.15 9.07 -7.22
N MET A 190 24.04 8.66 -8.12
CA MET A 190 24.03 9.14 -9.51
C MET A 190 22.74 8.80 -10.27
N ARG A 191 22.06 7.69 -9.92
CA ARG A 191 20.78 7.31 -10.54
C ARG A 191 19.64 8.21 -10.10
N VAL A 192 19.64 8.63 -8.83
CA VAL A 192 18.53 9.40 -8.25
C VAL A 192 18.77 10.91 -8.23
N GLU A 193 20.02 11.37 -8.39
CA GLU A 193 20.45 12.78 -8.23
C GLU A 193 19.54 13.82 -8.90
N LYS A 194 19.06 13.51 -10.11
CA LYS A 194 18.20 14.39 -10.90
C LYS A 194 16.80 14.56 -10.34
N PHE A 195 16.34 13.61 -9.53
CA PHE A 195 15.02 13.60 -8.90
C PHE A 195 15.04 14.13 -7.46
N LEU A 196 16.23 14.34 -6.90
CA LEU A 196 16.40 14.84 -5.55
C LEU A 196 16.25 16.37 -5.48
N THR A 197 15.75 16.83 -4.34
CA THR A 197 15.77 18.26 -3.99
C THR A 197 17.20 18.73 -3.71
N THR A 198 17.40 20.06 -3.74
CA THR A 198 18.70 20.66 -3.41
C THR A 198 19.15 20.35 -1.99
N GLU A 199 18.21 20.24 -1.05
CA GLU A 199 18.50 19.91 0.35
C GLU A 199 19.03 18.49 0.48
N GLN A 200 18.30 17.53 -0.12
CA GLN A 200 18.68 16.12 -0.10
C GLN A 200 20.08 15.93 -0.70
N ARG A 201 20.37 16.55 -1.84
CA ARG A 201 21.73 16.54 -2.44
C ARG A 201 22.81 17.06 -1.49
N ARG A 202 22.53 18.14 -0.74
CA ARG A 202 23.49 18.67 0.22
C ARG A 202 23.75 17.69 1.36
N ASN A 203 22.68 17.09 1.91
CA ASN A 203 22.78 16.08 2.97
C ASN A 203 23.60 14.86 2.52
N PHE A 204 23.38 14.41 1.27
CA PHE A 204 24.17 13.34 0.67
C PHE A 204 25.66 13.66 0.58
N ILE A 205 26.01 14.83 0.04
CA ILE A 205 27.40 15.24 -0.12
C ILE A 205 28.08 15.40 1.24
N SER A 206 27.38 15.96 2.23
CA SER A 206 27.89 16.09 3.60
C SER A 206 28.21 14.71 4.18
N SER A 207 27.23 13.80 4.15
CA SER A 207 27.40 12.43 4.65
C SER A 207 28.55 11.72 3.95
N TRP A 208 28.62 11.81 2.63
CA TRP A 208 29.69 11.21 1.82
C TRP A 208 31.10 11.69 2.21
N ASN A 209 31.26 12.99 2.47
CA ASN A 209 32.54 13.57 2.86
C ASN A 209 33.02 13.11 4.25
N ASP A 210 32.10 12.75 5.14
CA ASP A 210 32.46 12.25 6.47
C ASP A 210 33.03 10.82 6.43
N TYR A 211 32.67 10.00 5.42
CA TYR A 211 33.17 8.63 5.27
C TYR A 211 34.45 8.49 4.44
N ILE A 212 34.88 9.54 3.73
CA ILE A 212 36.10 9.52 2.88
C ILE A 212 37.34 10.05 3.60
N LYS A 213 37.17 10.69 4.77
CA LYS A 213 38.29 11.10 5.63
C LYS A 213 38.91 9.92 6.35
#